data_AF-A0A133RY68-F1
#
_entry.id   AF-A0A133RY68-F1
#
_cell.length_a   1.000
_cell.length_b   1.000
_cell.length_c   1.000
_cell.angle_alpha   90.00
_cell.angle_beta   90.00
_cell.angle_gamma   90.00
#
_symmetry.space_group_name_H-M   'P 1'
#
loop_
_entity.id
_entity.type
_entity.pdbx_description
1 polymer ?
#
loop_
_entity_poly.entity_id
_entity_poly.type
_entity_poly.pdbx_seq_one_letter_code
_entity_poly.pdbx_strand_id
1 'polypeptide(L)' 'MKEMANRGYKGSPKWMDKNYRGKTCTPYQDLVEEKLTSPIYSEHDATYYEECLANLREKGIDL' A
#
# COMPACT_ATOMS: atom_id res chain seq x y z
N MET A 1 5.19 -0.08 7.62
CA MET A 1 5.05 -0.20 9.10
C MET A 1 5.79 0.86 9.90
N LYS A 2 7.03 1.24 9.56
CA LYS A 2 7.81 2.24 10.31
C LYS A 2 7.07 3.58 10.47
N GLU A 3 6.48 4.08 9.39
CA GLU A 3 5.70 5.33 9.40
C GLU A 3 4.49 5.26 10.35
N MET A 4 3.72 4.17 10.31
CA MET A 4 2.59 3.96 11.22
C MET A 4 3.03 3.91 12.69
N ALA A 5 4.14 3.23 12.98
CA ALA A 5 4.71 3.18 14.33
C ALA A 5 5.14 4.58 14.80
N ASN A 6 5.72 5.40 13.91
CA ASN A 6 6.07 6.79 14.21
C ASN A 6 4.84 7.65 14.52
N ARG A 7 3.68 7.34 13.93
CA ARG A 7 2.39 7.99 14.27
C ARG A 7 1.72 7.42 15.53
N GLY A 8 2.40 6.54 16.26
CA GLY A 8 1.90 5.96 17.51
C GLY A 8 1.00 4.74 17.34
N TYR A 9 0.88 4.18 16.13
CA TYR A 9 0.10 2.97 15.92
C TYR A 9 0.76 1.75 16.58
N LYS A 10 0.02 1.04 17.43
CA LYS A 10 0.50 -0.13 18.17
C LYS A 10 0.12 -1.44 17.46
N GLY A 11 0.79 -1.71 16.35
CA GLY A 11 0.65 -2.96 15.60
C GLY A 11 1.35 -4.14 16.27
N SER A 12 0.97 -5.36 15.89
CA SER A 12 1.70 -6.57 16.29
C SER A 12 3.12 -6.55 15.71
N PRO A 13 4.17 -6.95 16.48
CA PRO A 13 5.54 -7.05 15.96
C PRO A 13 5.66 -7.94 14.71
N LYS A 14 4.77 -8.92 14.55
CA LYS A 14 4.72 -9.82 13.38
C LYS A 14 4.53 -9.09 12.05
N TRP A 15 4.01 -7.86 12.05
CA TRP A 15 3.81 -7.08 10.83
C TRP A 15 5.13 -6.53 10.24
N MET A 16 6.23 -6.61 10.98
CA MET A 16 7.56 -6.24 10.49
C MET A 16 8.24 -7.37 9.70
N ASP A 17 7.69 -8.59 9.75
CA ASP A 17 8.21 -9.75 9.04
C ASP A 17 7.60 -9.81 7.63
N LYS A 18 8.45 -9.69 6.59
CA LYS A 18 8.04 -9.75 5.17
C LYS A 18 7.36 -11.07 4.81
N ASN A 19 7.62 -12.14 5.57
CA ASN A 19 7.08 -13.46 5.31
C ASN A 19 5.75 -13.71 6.02
N TYR A 20 5.33 -12.83 6.94
CA TYR A 20 4.10 -13.03 7.72
C TYR A 20 2.84 -12.83 6.87
N ARG A 21 1.95 -13.83 6.85
CA ARG A 21 0.72 -13.87 6.04
C ARG A 21 -0.58 -13.80 6.84
N GLY A 22 -0.52 -13.23 8.05
CA GLY A 22 -1.65 -13.18 8.95
C GLY A 22 -1.76 -14.43 9.84
N LYS A 23 -2.93 -14.63 10.44
CA LYS A 23 -3.13 -15.68 11.46
C LYS A 23 -3.50 -17.04 10.87
N THR A 24 -4.09 -17.06 9.67
CA THR A 24 -4.70 -18.25 9.07
C THR A 24 -3.85 -18.88 7.99
N CYS A 25 -2.92 -18.12 7.39
CA CYS A 25 -2.07 -18.60 6.30
C CYS A 25 -0.66 -18.86 6.80
N THR A 26 -0.03 -19.92 6.29
CA THR A 26 1.39 -20.19 6.53
C THR A 26 2.26 -19.05 6.00
N PRO A 27 3.36 -18.72 6.70
CA PRO A 27 4.29 -17.70 6.23
C PRO A 27 4.98 -18.14 4.93
N TYR A 28 5.48 -17.17 4.17
CA TYR A 28 6.42 -17.47 3.11
C TYR A 28 7.73 -18.03 3.68
N GLN A 29 8.47 -18.82 2.88
CA GLN A 29 9.81 -19.28 3.28
C GLN A 29 10.82 -18.15 3.17
N ASP A 30 10.90 -17.53 1.99
CA ASP A 30 11.68 -16.32 1.75
C ASP A 30 11.07 -15.53 0.59
N LEU A 31 10.33 -14.47 0.91
CA LEU A 31 9.74 -13.59 -0.10
C LEU A 31 10.84 -12.77 -0.78
N VAL A 32 11.02 -12.95 -2.09
CA VAL A 32 12.04 -12.26 -2.88
C VAL A 32 11.72 -10.77 -2.96
N GLU A 33 12.76 -9.93 -2.93
CA GLU A 33 12.64 -8.49 -3.14
C GLU A 33 12.42 -8.17 -4.63
N GLU A 34 11.41 -7.35 -4.91
CA GLU A 34 11.11 -6.87 -6.25
C GLU A 34 11.64 -5.45 -6.44
N LYS A 35 12.13 -5.16 -7.66
CA LYS A 35 12.57 -3.80 -8.00
C LYS A 35 11.35 -2.93 -8.25
N LEU A 36 11.30 -1.77 -7.59
CA LEU A 36 10.25 -0.79 -7.82
C LEU A 36 10.41 -0.16 -9.21
N THR A 37 9.33 -0.15 -9.98
CA THR A 37 9.19 0.61 -11.23
C THR A 37 8.43 1.91 -10.98
N SER A 38 8.50 2.84 -11.94
CA SER A 38 7.71 4.06 -11.92
C SER A 38 6.91 4.18 -13.22
N PRO A 39 5.56 4.13 -13.18
CA PRO A 39 4.75 3.88 -11.99
C PRO A 39 4.86 2.42 -11.49
N ILE A 40 4.52 2.18 -10.22
CA ILE A 40 4.45 0.82 -9.66
C ILE A 40 3.28 0.05 -10.29
N TYR A 41 2.19 0.77 -10.57
CA TYR A 41 0.98 0.26 -11.21
C TYR A 41 0.86 0.87 -12.58
N SER A 42 0.73 0.05 -13.63
CA SER A 42 0.70 0.51 -15.01
C SER A 42 -0.47 1.46 -15.30
N GLU A 43 -1.58 1.27 -14.60
CA GLU A 43 -2.78 2.09 -14.70
C GLU A 43 -2.60 3.49 -14.10
N HIS A 44 -1.58 3.74 -13.29
CA HIS A 44 -1.33 5.06 -12.70
C HIS A 44 -0.67 6.02 -13.71
N ASP A 45 -1.32 6.20 -14.85
CA ASP A 45 -0.96 7.19 -15.86
C ASP A 45 -1.70 8.53 -15.62
N ALA A 46 -1.49 9.49 -16.53
CA ALA A 46 -2.14 10.80 -16.44
C ALA A 46 -3.67 10.73 -16.61
N THR A 47 -4.18 9.74 -17.37
CA THR A 47 -5.63 9.56 -17.57
C THR A 47 -6.28 9.12 -16.28
N TYR A 48 -5.71 8.10 -15.62
CA TYR A 48 -6.18 7.60 -14.33
C TYR A 48 -6.15 8.68 -13.24
N TYR A 49 -5.13 9.55 -13.27
CA TYR A 49 -5.04 10.68 -12.36
C TYR A 49 -6.24 11.64 -12.51
N GLU A 50 -6.60 12.01 -13.74
CA GLU A 50 -7.76 12.89 -13.99
C GLU A 50 -9.09 12.22 -13.63
N GLU A 51 -9.24 10.91 -13.88
CA GLU A 51 -10.40 10.13 -13.45
C GLU A 51 -10.56 10.15 -11.92
N CYS A 52 -9.45 10.01 -11.19
CA CYS A 52 -9.46 10.10 -9.72
C CYS A 52 -9.90 11.50 -9.25
N LEU A 53 -9.40 12.57 -9.87
CA LEU A 53 -9.83 13.94 -9.55
C LEU A 53 -11.32 14.16 -9.87
N ALA A 54 -11.81 13.64 -10.99
CA ALA A 54 -13.22 13.70 -11.33
C ALA A 54 -14.10 12.98 -10.29
N ASN A 55 -13.67 11.79 -9.83
CA ASN A 55 -14.39 11.05 -8.79
C ASN A 55 -14.46 11.80 -7.46
N LEU A 56 -13.37 12.48 -7.06
CA LEU A 56 -13.36 13.30 -5.85
C LEU A 56 -14.34 14.47 -5.97
N ARG A 57 -14.34 15.17 -7.12
CA ARG A 57 -15.29 16.25 -7.39
C ARG A 57 -16.74 15.77 -7.37
N GLU A 58 -17.04 14.61 -7.95
CA GLU A 58 -18.38 14.01 -7.93
C GLU A 58 -18.85 13.69 -6.50
N LYS A 59 -17.92 13.31 -5.62
CA LYS A 59 -18.17 13.09 -4.19
C LYS A 59 -18.23 14.38 -3.36
N GLY A 60 -18.06 15.55 -3.98
CA GLY A 60 -18.04 16.85 -3.31
C GLY A 60 -16.75 17.10 -2.50
N ILE A 61 -15.65 16.45 -2.85
CA ILE A 61 -14.34 16.62 -2.21
C ILE A 61 -13.50 17.56 -3.08
N ASP A 62 -13.05 18.68 -2.50
CA ASP A 62 -12.13 19.65 -3.11
C ASP A 62 -10.73 19.50 -2.49
N LEU A 63 -9.67 19.58 -3.31
CA LEU A 63 -8.28 19.29 -2.94
C LEU A 63 -7.43 20.56 -2.81
#